data_AF-A0A2U1P3F0-F1
#
_entry.id   AF-A0A2U1P3F0-F1
#
_cell.length_a   1.000
_cell.length_b   1.000
_cell.length_c   1.000
_cell.angle_alpha   90.00
_cell.angle_beta   90.00
_cell.angle_gamma   90.00
#
_symmetry.space_group_name_H-M   'P 1'
#
loop_
_entity.id
_entity.type
_entity.pdbx_description
1 polymer ?
#
loop_
_entity_poly.entity_id
_entity_poly.type
_entity_poly.pdbx_seq_one_letter_code
_entity_poly.pdbx_strand_id
1 'polypeptide(L)'
;MISTHHTLKKHKPHKSIQKNQPTSLYNPTPLSLTHQYSKTYSKMASVTSSSIAISSFTGLKAIGATASRSSVATVKVASAAPKLSVKASLKDAAIAAVAVSASALLAGNALAFDVLLGASDGGLVFEPSTFSVPAGEKIVFKNNAGFPHNVIFDEDEVPSGVDVSKISMGEEDLLNAGGETYAVTLTEKGTYKFYCAPHQGAGMAGQVTVE
;
A
#
# COMPACT_ATOMS: atom_id res chain seq x y z
N MET A 1 48.97 46.82 24.99
CA MET A 1 50.00 46.74 23.93
C MET A 1 50.06 45.28 23.48
N ILE A 2 49.22 44.89 22.52
CA ILE A 2 49.55 44.63 21.11
C ILE A 2 50.59 43.50 20.97
N SER A 3 50.19 42.29 20.55
CA SER A 3 50.26 41.86 19.14
C SER A 3 49.94 40.37 18.96
N THR A 4 48.96 40.13 18.10
CA THR A 4 48.58 38.87 17.44
C THR A 4 49.74 38.26 16.65
N HIS A 5 49.76 36.93 16.44
CA HIS A 5 49.91 36.32 15.12
C HIS A 5 49.60 34.80 15.14
N HIS A 6 49.20 34.34 13.96
CA HIS A 6 48.30 33.25 13.64
C HIS A 6 49.07 32.09 12.96
N THR A 7 48.45 30.90 12.92
CA THR A 7 48.65 29.80 11.92
C THR A 7 49.95 28.97 12.01
N LEU A 8 50.05 27.68 11.67
CA LEU A 8 49.32 26.84 10.71
C LEU A 8 49.68 25.36 10.97
N LYS A 9 48.69 24.46 10.88
CA LYS A 9 48.83 22.99 10.83
C LYS A 9 49.75 22.56 9.67
N LYS A 10 50.64 21.59 9.88
CA LYS A 10 51.24 20.79 8.79
C LYS A 10 50.76 19.34 8.88
N HIS A 11 49.86 19.00 7.97
CA HIS A 11 49.45 17.64 7.64
C HIS A 11 50.61 16.86 7.01
N LYS A 12 50.74 15.60 7.44
CA LYS A 12 51.65 14.59 6.88
C LYS A 12 50.97 13.94 5.67
N PRO A 13 51.60 13.86 4.49
CA PRO A 13 50.96 13.25 3.32
C PRO A 13 50.94 11.72 3.45
N HIS A 14 49.74 11.16 3.31
CA HIS A 14 49.49 9.72 3.25
C HIS A 14 49.85 9.19 1.86
N LYS A 15 50.61 8.10 1.84
CA LYS A 15 51.14 7.44 0.64
C LYS A 15 49.99 6.74 -0.10
N SER A 16 49.69 7.22 -1.30
CA SER A 16 48.78 6.59 -2.27
C SER A 16 49.35 5.24 -2.70
N ILE A 17 48.59 4.16 -2.45
CA ILE A 17 48.83 2.84 -3.01
C ILE A 17 47.77 2.65 -4.10
N GLN A 18 48.15 2.96 -5.34
CA GLN A 18 47.47 2.42 -6.51
C GLN A 18 47.97 0.98 -6.72
N LYS A 19 47.05 0.01 -6.67
CA LYS A 19 47.30 -1.34 -7.17
C LYS A 19 46.12 -1.80 -8.02
N ASN A 20 46.37 -1.81 -9.32
CA ASN A 20 45.98 -2.80 -10.32
C ASN A 20 44.51 -3.24 -10.38
N GLN A 21 43.80 -2.55 -11.26
CA GLN A 21 42.63 -3.07 -11.97
C GLN A 21 43.11 -3.96 -13.14
N PRO A 22 42.70 -5.23 -13.24
CA PRO A 22 42.94 -6.03 -14.43
C PRO A 22 41.95 -5.66 -15.54
N THR A 23 42.50 -5.20 -16.65
CA THR A 23 41.83 -4.98 -17.94
C THR A 23 41.36 -6.32 -18.50
N SER A 24 40.06 -6.61 -18.42
CA SER A 24 39.45 -7.72 -19.15
C SER A 24 39.12 -7.25 -20.58
N LEU A 25 39.95 -7.71 -21.51
CA LEU A 25 39.72 -7.65 -22.95
C LEU A 25 38.65 -8.67 -23.30
N TYR A 26 37.43 -8.23 -23.62
CA TYR A 26 36.55 -9.03 -24.45
C TYR A 26 35.84 -8.18 -25.50
N ASN A 27 35.95 -8.68 -26.71
CA ASN A 27 35.81 -8.03 -28.00
C ASN A 27 34.42 -8.33 -28.57
N PRO A 28 33.54 -7.35 -28.84
CA PRO A 28 32.34 -7.60 -29.62
C PRO A 28 32.69 -7.53 -31.13
N THR A 29 32.76 -8.70 -31.78
CA THR A 29 32.72 -8.80 -33.24
C THR A 29 31.40 -8.24 -33.78
N PRO A 30 31.39 -7.25 -34.69
CA PRO A 30 30.18 -6.80 -35.36
C PRO A 30 29.90 -7.71 -36.57
N LEU A 31 28.82 -8.49 -36.52
CA LEU A 31 28.26 -9.12 -37.71
C LEU A 31 27.51 -8.06 -38.53
N SER A 32 28.23 -7.46 -39.47
CA SER A 32 27.67 -6.70 -40.58
C SER A 32 27.26 -7.68 -41.68
N LEU A 33 25.96 -7.95 -41.84
CA LEU A 33 25.44 -8.54 -43.08
C LEU A 33 24.51 -7.53 -43.75
N THR A 34 25.11 -6.79 -44.68
CA THR A 34 24.43 -6.08 -45.75
C THR A 34 23.74 -7.10 -46.66
N HIS A 35 22.41 -7.03 -46.79
CA HIS A 35 21.75 -7.41 -48.04
C HIS A 35 20.56 -6.50 -48.34
N GLN A 36 20.90 -5.49 -49.12
CA GLN A 36 20.14 -4.80 -50.16
C GLN A 36 18.83 -5.51 -50.61
N TYR A 37 17.72 -4.82 -50.36
CA TYR A 37 16.73 -4.40 -51.36
C TYR A 37 16.07 -5.44 -52.28
N SER A 38 14.77 -5.65 -52.07
CA SER A 38 13.81 -5.66 -53.19
C SER A 38 12.50 -4.99 -52.77
N LYS A 39 12.25 -3.87 -53.44
CA LYS A 39 11.06 -3.01 -53.39
C LYS A 39 9.94 -3.64 -54.22
N THR A 40 8.79 -3.96 -53.60
CA THR A 40 7.47 -3.92 -54.28
C THR A 40 6.34 -3.64 -53.30
N TYR A 41 5.98 -2.35 -53.23
CA TYR A 41 4.65 -1.75 -53.27
C TYR A 41 3.44 -2.33 -52.50
N SER A 42 2.86 -1.39 -51.75
CA SER A 42 1.42 -1.09 -51.60
C SER A 42 0.50 -2.07 -50.90
N LYS A 43 0.17 -1.72 -49.65
CA LYS A 43 -1.21 -1.35 -49.33
C LYS A 43 -1.25 -0.35 -48.17
N MET A 44 -1.64 0.89 -48.49
CA MET A 44 -2.08 1.87 -47.50
C MET A 44 -3.36 1.34 -46.85
N ALA A 45 -3.38 1.20 -45.52
CA ALA A 45 -4.61 1.09 -44.76
C ALA A 45 -4.81 2.42 -44.02
N SER A 46 -5.87 3.11 -44.44
CA SER A 46 -6.30 4.42 -43.98
C SER A 46 -6.62 4.42 -42.48
N VAL A 47 -6.30 5.56 -41.87
CA VAL A 47 -6.80 6.01 -40.57
C VAL A 47 -8.34 6.02 -40.60
N THR A 48 -8.96 5.50 -39.55
CA THR A 48 -10.32 5.87 -39.18
C THR A 48 -10.38 6.04 -37.65
N SER A 49 -10.37 7.29 -37.21
CA SER A 49 -10.77 7.68 -35.85
C SER A 49 -12.26 7.43 -35.67
N SER A 50 -12.65 6.70 -34.63
CA SER A 50 -14.05 6.53 -34.25
C SER A 50 -14.43 7.63 -33.25
N SER A 51 -15.29 8.54 -33.69
CA SER A 51 -15.85 9.63 -32.89
C SER A 51 -16.97 9.17 -31.95
N ILE A 52 -17.04 9.83 -30.80
CA ILE A 52 -18.05 9.74 -29.73
C ILE A 52 -19.47 9.93 -30.27
N ALA A 53 -20.41 9.09 -29.85
CA ALA A 53 -21.84 9.27 -30.04
C ALA A 53 -22.54 9.51 -28.70
N ILE A 54 -23.11 10.70 -28.56
CA ILE A 54 -23.93 11.16 -27.43
C ILE A 54 -25.36 10.73 -27.71
N SER A 55 -25.94 9.84 -26.89
CA SER A 55 -27.38 9.56 -26.96
C SER A 55 -28.15 10.51 -26.03
N SER A 56 -28.54 11.65 -26.59
CA SER A 56 -29.58 12.52 -26.04
C SER A 56 -30.95 11.99 -26.47
N PHE A 57 -31.70 11.37 -25.56
CA PHE A 57 -33.14 11.12 -25.76
C PHE A 57 -33.94 12.05 -24.85
N THR A 58 -34.39 13.17 -25.42
CA THR A 58 -35.54 13.92 -24.93
C THR A 58 -36.80 13.29 -25.50
N GLY A 59 -37.66 12.75 -24.64
CA GLY A 59 -38.95 12.20 -25.02
C GLY A 59 -39.81 11.93 -23.79
N LEU A 60 -40.40 12.99 -23.23
CA LEU A 60 -41.44 12.92 -22.21
C LEU A 60 -42.67 12.17 -22.76
N LYS A 61 -43.12 11.14 -22.03
CA LYS A 61 -44.55 10.83 -21.93
C LYS A 61 -44.88 10.29 -20.53
N ALA A 62 -45.67 11.08 -19.81
CA ALA A 62 -46.23 10.74 -18.51
C ALA A 62 -47.31 9.65 -18.65
N ILE A 63 -47.23 8.59 -17.85
CA ILE A 63 -48.34 7.74 -17.41
C ILE A 63 -48.03 7.24 -15.99
N GLY A 64 -48.94 7.52 -15.05
CA GLY A 64 -49.28 6.61 -13.95
C GLY A 64 -48.28 6.48 -12.80
N ALA A 65 -48.36 7.39 -11.83
CA ALA A 65 -47.87 7.12 -10.48
C ALA A 65 -48.62 5.90 -9.89
N THR A 66 -47.94 4.78 -9.77
CA THR A 66 -48.35 3.67 -8.89
C THR A 66 -47.21 3.40 -7.92
N ALA A 67 -47.39 3.96 -6.72
CA ALA A 67 -46.51 3.76 -5.59
C ALA A 67 -46.48 2.26 -5.22
N SER A 68 -45.38 1.60 -5.56
CA SER A 68 -45.09 0.27 -5.03
C SER A 68 -44.51 0.42 -3.63
N ARG A 69 -45.36 0.11 -2.65
CA ARG A 69 -45.02 -0.06 -1.24
C ARG A 69 -43.85 -1.03 -1.10
N SER A 70 -42.70 -0.53 -0.67
CA SER A 70 -41.71 -1.36 0.03
C SER A 70 -42.10 -1.37 1.51
N SER A 71 -42.42 -2.57 1.97
CA SER A 71 -42.78 -2.90 3.35
C SER A 71 -41.58 -2.67 4.27
N VAL A 72 -41.39 -1.46 4.76
CA VAL A 72 -40.55 -1.21 5.93
C VAL A 72 -41.30 -1.80 7.13
N ALA A 73 -40.80 -2.92 7.63
CA ALA A 73 -41.20 -3.45 8.92
C ALA A 73 -40.82 -2.43 9.99
N THR A 74 -41.80 -1.65 10.43
CA THR A 74 -41.70 -0.77 11.60
C THR A 74 -41.52 -1.64 12.84
N VAL A 75 -40.27 -1.83 13.26
CA VAL A 75 -40.01 -2.36 14.60
C VAL A 75 -40.41 -1.24 15.57
N LYS A 76 -41.61 -1.35 16.14
CA LYS A 76 -42.03 -0.58 17.31
C LYS A 76 -41.10 -0.95 18.46
N VAL A 77 -40.04 -0.18 18.67
CA VAL A 77 -39.39 -0.13 19.98
C VAL A 77 -40.24 0.80 20.83
N ALA A 78 -41.13 0.19 21.62
CA ALA A 78 -41.82 0.88 22.68
C ALA A 78 -40.77 1.48 23.63
N SER A 79 -40.75 2.81 23.71
CA SER A 79 -40.07 3.56 24.76
C SER A 79 -40.81 3.30 26.08
N ALA A 80 -40.49 2.17 26.72
CA ALA A 80 -40.81 1.94 28.11
C ALA A 80 -39.93 2.87 28.95
N ALA A 81 -40.44 4.08 29.22
CA ALA A 81 -39.92 4.90 30.30
C ALA A 81 -39.99 4.09 31.60
N PRO A 82 -38.88 3.87 32.33
CA PRO A 82 -39.00 3.41 33.70
C PRO A 82 -39.57 4.57 34.52
N LYS A 83 -40.85 4.51 34.86
CA LYS A 83 -41.36 5.21 36.04
C LYS A 83 -40.77 4.53 37.27
N LEU A 84 -39.50 4.83 37.56
CA LEU A 84 -38.91 4.53 38.86
C LEU A 84 -39.40 5.60 39.83
N SER A 85 -40.44 5.23 40.57
CA SER A 85 -40.87 5.90 41.78
C SER A 85 -39.69 5.91 42.76
N VAL A 86 -38.91 7.00 42.79
CA VAL A 86 -37.89 7.19 43.82
C VAL A 86 -38.61 7.50 45.13
N LYS A 87 -38.93 6.46 45.88
CA LYS A 87 -39.06 6.50 47.33
C LYS A 87 -38.33 5.29 47.90
N ALA A 88 -37.04 5.48 48.18
CA ALA A 88 -36.31 4.63 49.11
C ALA A 88 -35.48 5.54 50.01
N SER A 89 -35.72 5.37 51.30
CA SER A 89 -35.19 6.14 52.41
C SER A 89 -33.66 6.02 52.47
N LEU A 90 -32.99 7.15 52.73
CA LEU A 90 -31.59 7.18 53.14
C LEU A 90 -31.46 6.41 54.47
N LYS A 91 -30.70 5.31 54.47
CA LYS A 91 -30.02 4.74 55.65
C LYS A 91 -29.03 3.66 55.18
N ASP A 92 -27.76 3.98 55.37
CA ASP A 92 -26.58 3.11 55.45
C ASP A 92 -26.58 1.77 54.73
N ALA A 93 -25.80 1.67 53.65
CA ALA A 93 -25.10 0.44 53.30
C ALA A 93 -23.79 0.81 52.61
N ALA A 94 -22.72 0.60 53.36
CA ALA A 94 -21.34 0.85 53.01
C ALA A 94 -20.77 -0.23 52.07
N ILE A 95 -19.82 0.19 51.23
CA ILE A 95 -18.68 -0.59 50.70
C ILE A 95 -19.02 -1.80 49.82
N ALA A 96 -18.88 -1.63 48.49
CA ALA A 96 -18.13 -2.52 47.60
C ALA A 96 -18.22 -2.03 46.14
N ALA A 97 -17.47 -0.98 45.80
CA ALA A 97 -17.24 -0.62 44.40
C ALA A 97 -16.16 -1.55 43.83
N VAL A 98 -16.57 -2.71 43.30
CA VAL A 98 -15.72 -3.47 42.39
C VAL A 98 -15.70 -2.71 41.07
N ALA A 99 -14.65 -1.92 40.86
CA ALA A 99 -14.35 -1.33 39.57
C ALA A 99 -13.95 -2.48 38.62
N VAL A 100 -14.93 -3.14 38.03
CA VAL A 100 -14.72 -3.89 36.78
C VAL A 100 -14.48 -2.82 35.73
N SER A 101 -13.22 -2.42 35.54
CA SER A 101 -12.79 -1.81 34.29
C SER A 101 -12.93 -2.88 33.22
N ALA A 102 -14.16 -3.08 32.74
CA ALA A 102 -14.41 -3.73 31.48
C ALA A 102 -13.68 -2.86 30.47
N SER A 103 -12.52 -3.33 30.03
CA SER A 103 -11.83 -2.82 28.86
C SER A 103 -12.91 -2.66 27.80
N ALA A 104 -13.28 -1.41 27.54
CA ALA A 104 -14.09 -1.06 26.40
C ALA A 104 -13.29 -1.59 25.22
N LEU A 105 -13.71 -2.73 24.68
CA LEU A 105 -13.29 -3.19 23.39
C LEU A 105 -13.62 -2.02 22.47
N LEU A 106 -12.60 -1.26 22.09
CA LEU A 106 -12.67 -0.34 20.99
C LEU A 106 -12.97 -1.24 19.79
N ALA A 107 -14.25 -1.47 19.52
CA ALA A 107 -14.74 -1.68 18.18
C ALA A 107 -14.59 -0.34 17.45
N GLY A 108 -13.34 0.12 17.33
CA GLY A 108 -12.97 1.05 16.28
C GLY A 108 -13.25 0.28 15.00
N ASN A 109 -14.14 0.83 14.18
CA ASN A 109 -14.11 0.65 12.74
C ASN A 109 -12.64 0.58 12.29
N ALA A 110 -12.12 -0.65 12.14
CA ALA A 110 -10.74 -0.88 11.74
C ALA A 110 -10.60 -0.27 10.36
N LEU A 111 -9.99 0.91 10.30
CA LEU A 111 -9.67 1.49 9.02
C LEU A 111 -8.54 0.62 8.50
N ALA A 112 -8.74 0.04 7.32
CA ALA A 112 -7.66 -0.66 6.66
C ALA A 112 -6.83 0.40 5.93
N PHE A 113 -5.51 0.33 6.04
CA PHE A 113 -4.64 1.10 5.18
C PHE A 113 -4.43 0.34 3.87
N ASP A 114 -4.98 0.86 2.78
CA ASP A 114 -4.89 0.22 1.47
C ASP A 114 -3.59 0.62 0.75
N VAL A 115 -2.90 -0.37 0.19
CA VAL A 115 -1.73 -0.20 -0.69
C VAL A 115 -2.02 -0.89 -2.01
N LEU A 116 -1.91 -0.18 -3.12
CA LEU A 116 -2.08 -0.76 -4.45
C LEU A 116 -0.80 -1.44 -4.92
N LEU A 117 -0.93 -2.60 -5.54
CA LEU A 117 0.15 -3.31 -6.22
C LEU A 117 0.07 -3.00 -7.72
N GLY A 118 1.02 -2.20 -8.18
CA GLY A 118 1.06 -1.65 -9.52
C GLY A 118 0.27 -0.35 -9.65
N ALA A 119 0.89 0.67 -10.24
CA ALA A 119 0.26 1.94 -10.54
C ALA A 119 -0.75 1.79 -11.69
N SER A 120 -1.72 2.72 -11.75
CA SER A 120 -2.79 2.66 -12.76
C SER A 120 -2.30 2.84 -14.20
N ASP A 121 -1.09 3.37 -14.39
CA ASP A 121 -0.40 3.50 -15.68
C ASP A 121 0.45 2.25 -16.05
N GLY A 122 0.42 1.21 -15.21
CA GLY A 122 1.19 -0.03 -15.38
C GLY A 122 2.56 -0.02 -14.72
N GLY A 123 2.92 1.03 -13.95
CA GLY A 123 4.16 1.07 -13.19
C GLY A 123 4.26 -0.06 -12.15
N LEU A 124 5.41 -0.72 -12.07
CA LEU A 124 5.69 -1.81 -11.12
C LEU A 124 6.11 -1.24 -9.76
N VAL A 125 5.16 -0.63 -9.06
CA VAL A 125 5.37 0.07 -7.78
C VAL A 125 4.29 -0.28 -6.76
N PHE A 126 4.61 -0.14 -5.49
CA PHE A 126 3.61 -0.04 -4.43
C PHE A 126 3.08 1.39 -4.38
N GLU A 127 1.77 1.58 -4.24
CA GLU A 127 1.16 2.91 -4.15
C GLU A 127 0.23 3.01 -2.92
N PRO A 128 0.63 3.75 -1.87
CA PRO A 128 1.92 4.43 -1.70
C PRO A 128 3.08 3.45 -1.43
N SER A 129 4.31 3.81 -1.83
CA SER A 129 5.51 3.01 -1.57
C SER A 129 6.13 3.30 -0.20
N THR A 130 5.78 4.41 0.44
CA THR A 130 6.22 4.74 1.81
C THR A 130 5.07 5.36 2.58
N PHE A 131 4.80 4.84 3.78
CA PHE A 131 3.71 5.30 4.62
C PHE A 131 3.94 4.94 6.09
N SER A 132 3.15 5.56 6.98
CA SER A 132 3.12 5.24 8.42
C SER A 132 1.74 4.75 8.83
N VAL A 133 1.68 3.79 9.75
CA VAL A 133 0.45 3.30 10.36
C VAL A 133 0.62 3.15 11.88
N PRO A 134 -0.45 3.28 12.68
CA PRO A 134 -0.36 2.92 14.10
C PRO A 134 -0.15 1.42 14.27
N ALA A 135 0.54 1.03 15.34
CA ALA A 135 0.66 -0.38 15.73
C ALA A 135 -0.72 -1.07 15.84
N GLY A 136 -0.86 -2.22 15.18
CA GLY A 136 -2.10 -2.98 15.15
C GLY A 136 -3.07 -2.59 14.03
N GLU A 137 -2.76 -1.58 13.21
CA GLU A 137 -3.54 -1.26 12.01
C GLU A 137 -3.46 -2.41 10.99
N LYS A 138 -4.58 -2.67 10.30
CA LYS A 138 -4.62 -3.63 9.21
C LYS A 138 -4.16 -2.97 7.92
N ILE A 139 -3.13 -3.51 7.28
CA ILE A 139 -2.66 -3.08 5.97
C ILE A 139 -3.22 -4.07 4.93
N VAL A 140 -3.80 -3.56 3.85
CA VAL A 140 -4.36 -4.35 2.76
C VAL A 140 -3.65 -4.00 1.45
N PHE A 141 -2.84 -4.92 0.98
CA PHE A 141 -2.21 -4.86 -0.33
C PHE A 141 -3.18 -5.38 -1.38
N LYS A 142 -3.63 -4.51 -2.29
CA LYS A 142 -4.62 -4.83 -3.33
C LYS A 142 -3.98 -4.84 -4.69
N ASN A 143 -4.09 -5.98 -5.36
CA ASN A 143 -3.61 -6.17 -6.71
C ASN A 143 -4.35 -5.24 -7.68
N ASN A 144 -3.65 -4.34 -8.37
CA ASN A 144 -4.27 -3.30 -9.21
C ASN A 144 -3.92 -3.50 -10.69
N ALA A 145 -2.62 -3.45 -11.03
CA ALA A 145 -2.15 -3.55 -12.41
C ALA A 145 -0.75 -4.20 -12.48
N GLY A 146 -0.36 -4.69 -13.65
CA GLY A 146 1.00 -5.25 -13.85
C GLY A 146 1.29 -6.53 -13.06
N PHE A 147 0.26 -7.30 -12.71
CA PHE A 147 0.37 -8.59 -12.03
C PHE A 147 1.08 -9.65 -12.90
N PRO A 148 1.67 -10.71 -12.30
CA PRO A 148 1.54 -11.13 -10.90
C PRO A 148 2.38 -10.32 -9.90
N HIS A 149 1.85 -10.16 -8.68
CA HIS A 149 2.57 -9.53 -7.55
C HIS A 149 2.54 -10.40 -6.30
N ASN A 150 3.51 -10.21 -5.42
CA ASN A 150 3.44 -10.65 -4.04
C ASN A 150 4.00 -9.58 -3.10
N VAL A 151 3.92 -9.84 -1.80
CA VAL A 151 4.44 -8.97 -0.76
C VAL A 151 5.29 -9.79 0.19
N ILE A 152 6.59 -9.53 0.18
CA ILE A 152 7.57 -10.19 1.04
C ILE A 152 8.26 -9.12 1.86
N PHE A 153 8.29 -9.30 3.17
CA PHE A 153 9.07 -8.45 4.07
C PHE A 153 10.51 -8.91 4.08
N ASP A 154 11.44 -7.96 4.12
CA ASP A 154 12.87 -8.22 4.12
C ASP A 154 13.33 -8.61 5.54
N GLU A 155 13.95 -9.79 5.69
CA GLU A 155 14.38 -10.33 6.98
C GLU A 155 15.42 -9.48 7.70
N ASP A 156 16.21 -8.70 6.96
CA ASP A 156 17.26 -7.85 7.50
C ASP A 156 16.74 -6.45 7.87
N GLU A 157 15.53 -6.09 7.42
CA GLU A 157 14.99 -4.73 7.46
C GLU A 157 13.61 -4.68 8.12
N VAL A 158 13.46 -5.47 9.19
CA VAL A 158 12.31 -5.47 10.11
C VAL A 158 12.78 -5.28 11.57
N PRO A 159 11.89 -4.85 12.49
CA PRO A 159 12.22 -4.76 13.90
C PRO A 159 12.64 -6.11 14.49
N SER A 160 13.57 -6.09 15.45
CA SER A 160 14.05 -7.30 16.10
C SER A 160 12.92 -8.08 16.78
N GLY A 161 12.89 -9.40 16.60
CA GLY A 161 11.89 -10.29 17.18
C GLY A 161 10.64 -10.48 16.31
N VAL A 162 10.53 -9.77 15.19
CA VAL A 162 9.51 -10.05 14.17
C VAL A 162 9.86 -11.32 13.40
N ASP A 163 8.87 -12.19 13.22
CA ASP A 163 8.97 -13.39 12.39
C ASP A 163 8.43 -13.08 10.98
N VAL A 164 9.36 -12.88 10.03
CA VAL A 164 9.04 -12.49 8.65
C VAL A 164 8.16 -13.50 7.93
N SER A 165 8.30 -14.79 8.22
CA SER A 165 7.50 -15.85 7.60
C SER A 165 6.01 -15.77 7.98
N LYS A 166 5.65 -15.05 9.06
CA LYS A 166 4.26 -14.82 9.46
C LYS A 166 3.63 -13.60 8.82
N ILE A 167 4.42 -12.66 8.34
CA ILE A 167 3.98 -11.37 7.79
C ILE A 167 4.22 -11.26 6.28
N SER A 168 4.84 -12.26 5.67
CA SER A 168 5.10 -12.32 4.23
C SER A 168 4.20 -13.34 3.55
N MET A 169 3.99 -13.15 2.25
CA MET A 169 3.56 -14.22 1.37
C MET A 169 4.73 -15.20 1.12
N GLY A 170 4.43 -16.43 0.69
CA GLY A 170 5.46 -17.32 0.13
C GLY A 170 6.05 -16.72 -1.16
N GLU A 171 7.29 -17.09 -1.50
CA GLU A 171 7.94 -16.56 -2.71
C GLU A 171 7.18 -16.94 -3.99
N GLU A 172 6.67 -18.16 -4.05
CA GLU A 172 5.85 -18.69 -5.14
C GLU A 172 4.35 -18.32 -5.05
N ASP A 173 3.89 -17.77 -3.93
CA ASP A 173 2.51 -17.35 -3.76
C ASP A 173 2.30 -15.99 -4.41
N LEU A 174 1.50 -15.96 -5.47
CA LEU A 174 1.29 -14.77 -6.31
C LEU A 174 -0.18 -14.37 -6.35
N LEU A 175 -0.42 -13.06 -6.32
CA LEU A 175 -1.68 -12.43 -6.67
C LEU A 175 -1.70 -12.24 -8.19
N ASN A 176 -2.56 -13.00 -8.88
CA ASN A 176 -2.57 -13.16 -10.33
C ASN A 176 -3.66 -12.34 -11.03
N ALA A 177 -4.65 -11.84 -10.29
CA ALA A 177 -5.75 -11.07 -10.85
C ALA A 177 -5.99 -9.75 -10.11
N GLY A 178 -6.45 -8.74 -10.85
CA GLY A 178 -6.85 -7.46 -10.27
C GLY A 178 -7.97 -7.64 -9.24
N GLY A 179 -7.82 -6.95 -8.10
CA GLY A 179 -8.74 -7.03 -6.97
C GLY A 179 -8.40 -8.11 -5.94
N GLU A 180 -7.49 -9.03 -6.23
CA GLU A 180 -6.96 -9.93 -5.20
C GLU A 180 -6.20 -9.15 -4.12
N THR A 181 -6.19 -9.68 -2.90
CA THR A 181 -5.63 -8.94 -1.76
C THR A 181 -4.76 -9.83 -0.88
N TYR A 182 -3.70 -9.24 -0.34
CA TYR A 182 -2.95 -9.74 0.80
C TYR A 182 -3.13 -8.78 1.96
N ALA A 183 -3.40 -9.28 3.16
CA ALA A 183 -3.61 -8.43 4.33
C ALA A 183 -2.73 -8.87 5.49
N VAL A 184 -2.14 -7.89 6.18
CA VAL A 184 -1.23 -8.11 7.30
C VAL A 184 -1.48 -7.05 8.38
N THR A 185 -1.24 -7.43 9.63
CA THR A 185 -1.29 -6.50 10.77
C THR A 185 0.07 -6.54 11.45
N LEU A 186 0.68 -5.37 11.59
CA LEU A 186 2.00 -5.20 12.19
C LEU A 186 1.84 -4.60 13.58
N THR A 187 2.39 -5.26 14.61
CA THR A 187 2.24 -4.85 16.01
C THR A 187 3.52 -4.26 16.60
N GLU A 188 4.68 -4.76 16.18
CA GLU A 188 5.96 -4.25 16.69
C GLU A 188 6.25 -2.90 16.04
N LYS A 189 6.65 -1.92 16.84
CA LYS A 189 6.98 -0.58 16.34
C LYS A 189 8.31 -0.59 15.61
N GLY A 190 8.42 0.27 14.60
CA GLY A 190 9.64 0.44 13.82
C GLY A 190 9.40 0.38 12.33
N THR A 191 10.49 0.26 11.58
CA THR A 191 10.47 0.29 10.12
C THR A 191 10.52 -1.12 9.56
N TYR A 192 9.68 -1.37 8.57
CA TYR A 192 9.61 -2.62 7.83
C TYR A 192 9.80 -2.31 6.36
N LYS A 193 10.80 -2.92 5.71
CA LYS A 193 10.91 -2.89 4.25
C LYS A 193 10.29 -4.15 3.67
N PHE A 194 9.66 -4.00 2.51
CA PHE A 194 9.05 -5.09 1.78
C PHE A 194 9.24 -4.89 0.28
N TYR A 195 9.13 -5.98 -0.46
CA TYR A 195 9.34 -6.00 -1.90
C TYR A 195 8.42 -7.02 -2.58
N CYS A 196 8.33 -6.92 -3.90
CA CYS A 196 7.65 -7.88 -4.76
C CYS A 196 8.71 -8.74 -5.45
N ALA A 197 8.76 -10.04 -5.17
CA ALA A 197 9.77 -10.97 -5.72
C ALA A 197 9.89 -10.90 -7.26
N PRO A 198 8.81 -11.03 -8.06
CA PRO A 198 8.94 -11.02 -9.52
C PRO A 198 9.41 -9.67 -10.08
N HIS A 199 9.30 -8.58 -9.30
CA HIS A 199 9.56 -7.21 -9.75
C HIS A 199 10.66 -6.50 -8.95
N GLN A 200 11.41 -7.21 -8.11
CA GLN A 200 12.49 -6.63 -7.32
C GLN A 200 13.58 -6.03 -8.22
N GLY A 201 13.91 -6.68 -9.33
CA GLY A 201 14.86 -6.16 -10.33
C GLY A 201 14.39 -4.88 -11.04
N ALA A 202 13.10 -4.59 -11.02
CA ALA A 202 12.51 -3.34 -11.50
C ALA A 202 12.42 -2.27 -10.41
N GLY A 203 12.81 -2.58 -9.17
CA GLY A 203 12.78 -1.67 -8.03
C GLY A 203 11.43 -1.61 -7.31
N MET A 204 10.56 -2.61 -7.48
CA MET A 204 9.28 -2.67 -6.77
C MET A 204 9.51 -3.02 -5.30
N ALA A 205 9.76 -1.98 -4.49
CA ALA A 205 9.98 -2.04 -3.06
C ALA A 205 9.19 -0.94 -2.33
N GLY A 206 8.90 -1.17 -1.07
CA GLY A 206 8.20 -0.24 -0.21
C GLY A 206 8.69 -0.30 1.23
N GLN A 207 8.20 0.66 2.01
CA GLN A 207 8.53 0.81 3.42
C GLN A 207 7.29 1.23 4.20
N VAL A 208 7.06 0.58 5.33
CA VAL A 208 6.07 1.03 6.32
C VAL A 208 6.75 1.33 7.64
N THR A 209 6.39 2.45 8.24
CA THR A 209 6.77 2.77 9.62
C THR A 209 5.57 2.54 10.54
N VAL A 210 5.75 1.69 11.54
CA VAL A 210 4.74 1.39 12.56
C VAL A 210 5.03 2.23 13.80
N GLU A 211 4.06 3.05 14.18
CA GLU A 211 4.19 4.08 15.24
C GLU A 211 3.43 3.78 16.53
#